data_AF-A0A7C4NVL9-F1
#
_entry.id   AF-A0A7C4NVL9-F1
#
_cell.length_a   1.000
_cell.length_b   1.000
_cell.length_c   1.000
_cell.angle_alpha   90.00
_cell.angle_beta   90.00
_cell.angle_gamma   90.00
#
_symmetry.space_group_name_H-M   'P 1'
#
loop_
_entity.id
_entity.type
_entity.pdbx_description
1 polymer ?
#
loop_
_entity_poly.entity_id
_entity_poly.type
_entity_poly.pdbx_seq_one_letter_code
_entity_poly.pdbx_strand_id
1 'polypeptide(L)' 'MLLWEQRYLKGSKIKYLKAAEKIALLHHEKWDGTGYPYGLKGKKIPLFARIVSIADVFDALTSDRPYRKAFSMDEAF' A
#
# COMPACT_ATOMS: atom_id res chain seq x y z
N MET A 1 -4.04 4.04 10.78
CA MET A 1 -4.68 4.43 9.50
C MET A 1 -6.12 3.98 9.51
N LEU A 2 -7.03 4.79 9.00
CA LEU A 2 -8.47 4.64 9.24
C LEU A 2 -9.12 3.83 8.11
N LEU A 3 -10.11 2.99 8.44
CA LEU A 3 -10.93 2.18 7.51
C LEU A 3 -11.65 2.99 6.40
N TRP A 4 -11.50 4.32 6.39
CA TRP A 4 -12.19 5.25 5.50
C TRP A 4 -11.55 5.39 4.12
N GLU A 5 -10.30 4.95 3.90
CA GLU A 5 -9.59 5.20 2.63
C GLU A 5 -10.28 4.60 1.41
N GLN A 6 -10.89 3.43 1.57
CA GLN A 6 -11.67 2.78 0.52
C GLN A 6 -13.07 3.37 0.33
N ARG A 7 -13.54 4.29 1.20
CA ARG A 7 -14.94 4.72 1.27
C ARG A 7 -15.47 5.29 -0.05
N TYR A 8 -14.63 6.04 -0.77
CA TYR A 8 -15.00 6.64 -2.06
C TYR A 8 -15.05 5.65 -3.22
N LEU A 9 -14.44 4.48 -3.08
CA LEU A 9 -14.35 3.46 -4.12
C LEU A 9 -15.30 2.28 -3.89
N LYS A 10 -15.92 2.22 -2.70
CA LYS A 10 -16.72 1.10 -2.23
C LYS A 10 -17.94 0.82 -3.12
N GLY A 11 -18.14 -0.46 -3.46
CA GLY A 11 -19.37 -0.94 -4.08
C GLY A 11 -19.46 -0.72 -5.60
N SER A 12 -18.39 -0.26 -6.24
CA SER A 12 -18.36 -0.14 -7.70
C SER A 12 -18.48 -1.50 -8.39
N LYS A 13 -19.21 -1.56 -9.52
CA LYS A 13 -19.25 -2.75 -10.39
C LYS A 13 -18.07 -2.81 -11.37
N ILE A 14 -17.34 -1.70 -11.55
CA ILE A 14 -16.21 -1.61 -12.47
C ILE A 14 -15.02 -2.37 -11.87
N LYS A 15 -14.47 -3.32 -12.63
CA LYS A 15 -13.38 -4.21 -12.17
C LYS A 15 -12.17 -3.46 -11.64
N TYR A 16 -11.78 -2.35 -12.29
CA TYR A 16 -10.63 -1.55 -11.91
C TYR A 16 -10.87 -0.80 -10.59
N LEU A 17 -12.08 -0.28 -10.38
CA LEU A 17 -12.43 0.40 -9.13
C LEU A 17 -12.49 -0.57 -7.94
N LYS A 18 -12.92 -1.82 -8.15
CA LYS A 18 -12.81 -2.86 -7.12
C LYS A 18 -11.36 -3.20 -6.74
N ALA A 19 -10.44 -3.15 -7.71
CA ALA A 19 -9.02 -3.34 -7.44
C ALA A 19 -8.47 -2.14 -6.66
N ALA A 20 -8.79 -0.91 -7.07
CA ALA A 20 -8.41 0.32 -6.38
C ALA A 20 -8.96 0.37 -4.94
N GLU A 21 -10.21 -0.05 -4.72
CA GLU A 21 -10.81 -0.19 -3.38
C GLU A 21 -9.94 -1.09 -2.48
N LYS A 22 -9.56 -2.26 -2.99
CA LYS A 22 -8.71 -3.21 -2.25
C LYS A 22 -7.28 -2.70 -2.07
N ILE A 23 -6.71 -1.94 -3.02
CA ILE A 23 -5.41 -1.28 -2.86
C ILE A 23 -5.49 -0.30 -1.70
N ALA A 24 -6.43 0.64 -1.75
CA ALA A 24 -6.62 1.65 -0.71
C ALA A 24 -6.76 0.99 0.66
N LEU A 25 -7.57 -0.07 0.78
CA LEU A 25 -7.76 -0.75 2.05
C LEU A 25 -6.51 -1.52 2.56
N LEU A 26 -5.73 -2.13 1.68
CA LEU A 26 -4.80 -3.21 2.06
C LEU A 26 -3.33 -2.95 1.72
N HIS A 27 -2.95 -1.82 1.11
CA HIS A 27 -1.55 -1.56 0.73
C HIS A 27 -0.59 -1.40 1.92
N HIS A 28 -1.11 -1.17 3.14
CA HIS A 28 -0.31 -1.17 4.37
C HIS A 28 -0.30 -2.51 5.12
N GLU A 29 -0.90 -3.57 4.56
CA GLU A 29 -0.66 -4.92 5.04
C GLU A 29 0.79 -5.33 4.74
N LYS A 30 1.46 -5.95 5.72
CA LYS A 30 2.85 -6.39 5.59
C LYS A 30 2.91 -7.90 5.39
N TRP A 31 3.86 -8.37 4.60
CA TRP A 31 3.99 -9.78 4.24
C TRP A 31 4.03 -10.74 5.44
N ASP A 32 4.62 -10.30 6.55
CA ASP A 32 4.79 -11.05 7.80
C ASP A 32 3.53 -11.08 8.69
N GLY A 33 2.53 -10.23 8.41
CA GLY A 33 1.31 -10.07 9.19
C GLY A 33 1.36 -8.94 10.23
N THR A 34 2.44 -8.14 10.28
CA THR A 34 2.57 -7.01 11.22
C THR A 34 1.96 -5.69 10.69
N GLY A 35 1.37 -5.74 9.49
CA GLY A 35 0.65 -4.64 8.89
C GLY A 35 -0.78 -4.51 9.41
N TYR A 36 -1.52 -3.62 8.78
CA TYR A 36 -2.88 -3.26 9.18
C TYR A 36 -3.73 -3.02 7.92
N PRO A 37 -5.07 -3.02 8.00
CA PRO A 37 -5.91 -3.06 9.21
C PRO A 37 -6.23 -4.46 9.76
N TYR A 38 -6.00 -5.54 9.00
CA TYR A 38 -6.44 -6.89 9.37
C TYR A 38 -5.29 -7.84 9.76
N GLY A 39 -4.03 -7.45 9.57
CA GLY A 39 -2.88 -8.31 9.86
C GLY A 39 -2.81 -9.49 8.89
N LEU A 40 -3.14 -9.27 7.62
CA LEU A 40 -3.08 -10.30 6.59
C LEU A 40 -1.65 -10.74 6.36
N LYS A 41 -1.43 -12.04 6.18
CA LYS A 41 -0.10 -12.63 6.00
C LYS A 41 0.07 -13.26 4.62
N GLY A 42 1.22 -13.01 4.00
CA GLY A 42 1.63 -13.62 2.73
C GLY A 42 0.59 -13.45 1.62
N LYS A 43 0.19 -14.56 1.01
CA LYS A 43 -0.74 -14.58 -0.13
C LYS A 43 -2.19 -14.21 0.22
N LYS A 44 -2.52 -14.03 1.51
CA LYS A 44 -3.82 -13.46 1.91
C LYS A 44 -3.94 -11.98 1.49
N ILE A 45 -2.81 -11.29 1.30
CA ILE A 45 -2.76 -9.95 0.75
C ILE A 45 -2.90 -10.03 -0.78
N PRO A 46 -3.86 -9.33 -1.40
CA PRO A 46 -4.00 -9.32 -2.85
C PRO A 46 -2.71 -8.89 -3.57
N LEU A 47 -2.43 -9.48 -4.74
CA LEU A 47 -1.18 -9.24 -5.46
C LEU A 47 -0.92 -7.76 -5.74
N PHE A 48 -1.93 -7.06 -6.25
CA PHE A 48 -1.81 -5.63 -6.55
C PHE A 48 -1.55 -4.79 -5.29
N ALA A 49 -2.05 -5.18 -4.13
CA ALA A 49 -1.82 -4.45 -2.88
C ALA A 49 -0.37 -4.64 -2.40
N ARG A 50 0.20 -5.84 -2.61
CA ARG A 50 1.62 -6.10 -2.36
C ARG A 50 2.53 -5.30 -3.28
N ILE A 51 2.19 -5.22 -4.57
CA ILE A 51 2.96 -4.41 -5.55
C ILE A 51 2.92 -2.94 -5.14
N VAL A 52 1.74 -2.40 -4.82
CA VAL A 52 1.60 -0.99 -4.42
C VAL A 52 2.30 -0.72 -3.09
N SER A 53 2.28 -1.64 -2.13
CA SER A 53 3.01 -1.50 -0.86
C SER A 53 4.52 -1.27 -1.07
N ILE A 54 5.12 -2.02 -2.00
CA ILE A 54 6.53 -1.86 -2.36
C ILE A 54 6.76 -0.52 -3.07
N ALA A 55 5.90 -0.19 -4.04
CA ALA A 55 6.01 1.07 -4.79
C ALA A 55 5.86 2.30 -3.88
N ASP A 56 4.92 2.29 -2.94
CA ASP A 56 4.67 3.36 -1.97
C ASP A 56 5.87 3.58 -1.05
N VAL A 57 6.46 2.51 -0.51
CA VAL A 57 7.66 2.61 0.33
C VAL A 57 8.87 3.09 -0.48
N PHE A 58 9.06 2.57 -1.69
CA PHE A 58 10.18 2.98 -2.54
C PHE A 58 10.10 4.47 -2.88
N ASP A 59 8.95 4.94 -3.36
CA ASP A 59 8.72 6.36 -3.67
C ASP A 59 8.91 7.24 -2.42
N ALA A 60 8.43 6.76 -1.26
CA ALA A 60 8.63 7.43 0.00
C ALA A 60 10.11 7.57 0.38
N LEU A 61 10.94 6.57 0.08
CA LEU A 61 12.38 6.53 0.37
C LEU A 61 13.17 7.41 -0.60
N THR A 62 12.84 7.42 -1.89
CA THR A 62 13.56 8.16 -2.94
C THR A 62 13.06 9.60 -3.15
N SER A 63 12.06 10.04 -2.38
CA SER A 63 11.55 11.41 -2.41
C SER A 63 12.02 12.25 -1.23
N ASP A 64 12.29 13.53 -1.49
CA ASP A 64 12.56 14.53 -0.45
C ASP A 64 11.31 14.71 0.44
N ARG A 65 11.52 14.68 1.76
CA ARG A 65 10.50 14.96 2.77
C ARG A 65 10.95 16.10 3.68
N PRO A 66 10.04 16.86 4.29
CA PRO A 66 10.40 18.01 5.14
C PRO A 66 11.43 17.70 6.25
N TYR A 67 11.46 16.45 6.71
CA TYR A 67 12.33 15.96 7.79
C TYR A 67 13.48 15.05 7.32
N ARG A 68 13.58 14.73 6.03
CA ARG A 68 14.58 13.76 5.52
C ARG A 68 14.79 13.95 4.02
N LYS A 69 16.05 14.03 3.60
CA LYS A 69 16.40 14.00 2.17
C LYS A 69 16.10 12.64 1.53
N ALA A 70 15.86 12.65 0.23
CA ALA A 70 15.74 11.44 -0.58
C ALA A 70 16.97 10.55 -0.38
N PHE A 71 16.74 9.25 -0.28
CA PHE A 71 17.80 8.26 -0.36
C PHE A 71 18.30 8.17 -1.80
N SER A 72 19.58 7.84 -1.95
CA SER A 72 20.13 7.42 -3.24
C SER A 72 19.48 6.11 -3.70
N MET A 73 19.64 5.78 -4.99
CA MET A 73 19.13 4.52 -5.53
C MET A 73 19.72 3.30 -4.82
N ASP A 74 21.00 3.36 -4.46
CA ASP A 74 21.70 2.27 -3.78
C ASP A 74 21.22 2.09 -2.33
N GLU A 75 20.82 3.16 -1.64
CA GLU A 75 20.24 3.08 -0.28
C GLU A 75 18.79 2.59 -0.29
N ALA A 76 18.07 2.73 -1.41
CA ALA A 76 16.66 2.38 -1.53
C ALA A 76 16.41 0.94 -2.05
N PHE A 77 17.44 0.29 -2.61
CA PHE A 77 17.39 -1.07 -3.16
C PHE A 77 17.83 -2.12 -2.14
#